data_AF-A0A522WZ05-F1
#
_entry.id   AF-A0A522WZ05-F1
#
_cell.length_a   1.000
_cell.length_b   1.000
_cell.length_c   1.000
_cell.angle_alpha   90.00
_cell.angle_beta   90.00
_cell.angle_gamma   90.00
#
_symmetry.space_group_name_H-M   'P 1'
#
loop_
_entity.id
_entity.type
_entity.pdbx_description
1 polymer ?
#
loop_
_entity_poly.entity_id
_entity_poly.type
_entity_poly.pdbx_seq_one_letter_code
_entity_poly.pdbx_strand_id
1 'polypeptide(L)'
;MDFNQGTSSKDINESESILDIQTQADQLLDLTQAMLTTATADDWDAFELLEQQRSAILEMVFSSQAIDESAKLYLTTVIKEIQLIDKAITNLIIEQRDQAAKELRHLRHARESDKAYRIEADNSE
;
A
#
# COMPACT_ATOMS: atom_id res chain seq x y z
N MET A 1 43.85 43.25 0.92
CA MET A 1 43.40 41.86 1.11
C MET A 1 41.90 41.94 1.22
N ASP A 2 41.16 41.68 0.16
CA ASP A 2 39.70 41.55 0.25
C ASP A 2 39.32 40.17 -0.25
N PHE A 3 38.69 39.43 0.66
CA PHE A 3 38.33 38.03 0.53
C PHE A 3 37.22 37.87 -0.49
N ASN A 4 37.52 37.08 -1.51
CA ASN A 4 36.57 36.49 -2.42
C ASN A 4 35.68 35.50 -1.62
N GLN A 5 34.44 35.87 -1.31
CA GLN A 5 33.41 34.90 -0.91
C GLN A 5 32.48 34.67 -2.10
N GLY A 6 32.92 33.79 -3.00
CA GLY A 6 32.02 33.13 -3.92
C GLY A 6 31.17 32.14 -3.14
N THR A 7 29.98 32.57 -2.71
CA THR A 7 28.93 31.63 -2.28
C THR A 7 28.47 30.89 -3.54
N SER A 8 28.95 29.65 -3.62
CA SER A 8 28.77 28.71 -4.72
C SER A 8 27.30 28.39 -4.95
N SER A 9 26.77 28.68 -6.14
CA SER A 9 25.41 28.33 -6.56
C SER A 9 25.12 26.81 -6.60
N LYS A 10 26.11 25.96 -6.30
CA LYS A 10 25.93 24.50 -6.21
C LYS A 10 25.21 24.05 -4.94
N ASP A 11 25.43 24.73 -3.82
CA ASP A 11 24.96 24.26 -2.51
C ASP A 11 23.43 24.46 -2.32
N ILE A 12 22.85 25.41 -3.07
CA ILE A 12 21.41 25.71 -3.02
C ILE A 12 20.59 24.63 -3.77
N ASN A 13 21.14 24.09 -4.86
CA ASN A 13 20.42 23.15 -5.73
C ASN A 13 20.43 21.69 -5.18
N GLU A 14 21.47 21.33 -4.43
CA GLU A 14 21.55 20.02 -3.75
C GLU A 14 20.59 19.94 -2.55
N SER A 15 20.39 21.05 -1.84
CA SER A 15 19.53 21.13 -0.65
C SER A 15 18.02 20.96 -0.97
N GLU A 16 17.55 21.48 -2.11
CA GLU A 16 16.16 21.30 -2.56
C GLU A 16 15.87 19.85 -2.99
N SER A 17 16.84 19.19 -3.64
CA SER A 17 16.72 17.79 -4.10
C SER A 17 16.66 16.78 -2.95
N ILE A 18 17.33 17.06 -1.82
CA ILE A 18 17.35 16.19 -0.62
C ILE A 18 16.02 16.25 0.13
N LEU A 19 15.48 17.47 0.28
CA LEU A 19 14.21 17.70 0.96
C LEU A 19 13.04 17.03 0.21
N ASP A 20 13.11 16.98 -1.12
CA ASP A 20 12.10 16.36 -1.96
C ASP A 20 12.02 14.84 -1.77
N ILE A 21 13.16 14.13 -1.75
CA ILE A 21 13.15 12.66 -1.58
C ILE A 21 12.73 12.22 -0.19
N GLN A 22 13.18 12.92 0.86
CA GLN A 22 12.74 12.60 2.22
C GLN A 22 11.23 12.82 2.37
N THR A 23 10.71 13.93 1.83
CA THR A 23 9.27 14.22 1.83
C THR A 23 8.49 13.15 1.06
N GLN A 24 8.97 12.72 -0.10
CA GLN A 24 8.32 11.66 -0.88
C GLN A 24 8.38 10.30 -0.17
N ALA A 25 9.48 10.00 0.53
CA ALA A 25 9.59 8.79 1.34
C ALA A 25 8.60 8.80 2.50
N ASP A 26 8.44 9.93 3.20
CA ASP A 26 7.45 10.08 4.26
C ASP A 26 6.03 9.91 3.73
N GLN A 27 5.71 10.52 2.59
CA GLN A 27 4.42 10.35 1.92
C GLN A 27 4.15 8.89 1.54
N LEU A 28 5.16 8.15 1.06
CA LEU A 28 5.01 6.73 0.77
C LEU A 28 4.70 5.92 2.03
N LEU A 29 5.37 6.21 3.14
CA LEU A 29 5.12 5.54 4.41
C LEU A 29 3.70 5.83 4.91
N ASP A 30 3.30 7.10 4.93
CA ASP A 30 1.97 7.54 5.35
C ASP A 30 0.85 6.89 4.52
N LEU A 31 1.01 6.87 3.18
CA LEU A 31 0.07 6.18 2.30
C LEU A 31 0.01 4.68 2.59
N THR A 32 1.15 4.04 2.80
CA THR A 32 1.19 2.60 3.09
C THR A 32 0.53 2.29 4.44
N GLN A 33 0.68 3.17 5.43
CA GLN A 33 -0.01 3.09 6.72
C GLN A 33 -1.53 3.26 6.58
N ALA A 34 -1.96 4.20 5.73
CA ALA A 34 -3.37 4.42 5.40
C ALA A 34 -3.96 3.20 4.67
N MET A 35 -3.22 2.60 3.74
CA MET A 35 -3.60 1.35 3.05
C MET A 35 -3.84 0.24 4.07
N LEU A 36 -2.95 0.03 5.05
CA LEU A 36 -3.16 -0.95 6.11
C LEU A 36 -4.44 -0.66 6.92
N THR A 37 -4.71 0.61 7.21
CA THR A 37 -5.91 1.02 7.95
C THR A 37 -7.17 0.68 7.15
N THR A 38 -7.23 1.02 5.87
CA THR A 38 -8.36 0.69 4.99
C THR A 38 -8.56 -0.82 4.79
N ALA A 39 -7.47 -1.58 4.62
CA ALA A 39 -7.52 -3.04 4.52
C ALA A 39 -8.01 -3.71 5.80
N THR A 40 -7.66 -3.16 6.97
CA THR A 40 -8.15 -3.65 8.28
C THR A 40 -9.64 -3.33 8.49
N ALA A 41 -10.14 -2.27 7.84
CA ALA A 41 -11.54 -1.85 7.90
C ALA A 41 -12.41 -2.46 6.78
N ASP A 42 -11.86 -3.36 5.96
CA ASP A 42 -12.50 -3.96 4.78
C ASP A 42 -12.97 -2.93 3.72
N ASP A 43 -12.37 -1.74 3.72
CA ASP A 43 -12.67 -0.66 2.76
C ASP A 43 -11.79 -0.79 1.51
N TRP A 44 -12.15 -1.74 0.64
CA TRP A 44 -11.40 -2.09 -0.57
C TRP A 44 -11.40 -0.98 -1.63
N ASP A 45 -12.46 -0.18 -1.69
CA ASP A 45 -12.56 0.93 -2.62
C ASP A 45 -11.56 2.04 -2.24
N ALA A 46 -11.48 2.39 -0.95
CA ALA A 46 -10.48 3.34 -0.47
C ALA A 46 -9.05 2.79 -0.59
N PHE A 47 -8.86 1.48 -0.36
CA PHE A 47 -7.56 0.82 -0.52
C PHE A 47 -7.03 0.96 -1.95
N GLU A 48 -7.87 0.74 -2.97
CA GLU A 48 -7.50 0.86 -4.38
C GLU A 48 -7.05 2.29 -4.73
N LEU A 49 -7.78 3.29 -4.25
CA LEU A 49 -7.40 4.70 -4.48
C LEU A 49 -6.04 5.04 -3.87
N LEU A 50 -5.74 4.53 -2.67
CA LEU A 50 -4.46 4.73 -2.00
C LEU A 50 -3.31 3.99 -2.71
N GLU A 51 -3.58 2.79 -3.23
CA GLU A 51 -2.60 2.03 -4.02
C GLU A 51 -2.20 2.78 -5.29
N GLN A 52 -3.16 3.34 -6.02
CA GLN A 52 -2.89 4.16 -7.21
C GLN A 52 -2.04 5.39 -6.89
N GLN A 53 -2.33 6.08 -5.79
CA GLN A 53 -1.54 7.23 -5.32
C GLN A 53 -0.12 6.82 -4.94
N ARG A 54 0.04 5.71 -4.20
CA ARG A 54 1.35 5.18 -3.81
C ARG A 54 2.17 4.81 -5.04
N SER A 55 1.58 4.14 -6.02
CA SER A 55 2.24 3.74 -7.27
C SER A 55 2.77 4.95 -8.05
N ALA A 56 2.01 6.04 -8.13
CA ALA A 56 2.48 7.28 -8.75
C ALA A 56 3.69 7.90 -8.02
N ILE A 57 3.72 7.87 -6.68
CA ILE A 57 4.86 8.39 -5.91
C ILE A 57 6.10 7.50 -6.07
N LEU A 58 5.92 6.17 -6.10
CA LEU A 58 7.03 5.24 -6.36
C LEU A 58 7.70 5.54 -7.70
N GLU A 59 6.93 5.79 -8.75
CA GLU A 59 7.48 6.17 -10.06
C GLU A 59 8.33 7.44 -9.98
N MET A 60 7.89 8.46 -9.25
CA MET A 60 8.64 9.71 -9.05
C MET A 60 9.94 9.48 -8.29
N VAL A 61 9.88 8.75 -7.17
CA VAL A 61 11.05 8.45 -6.33
C VAL A 61 12.12 7.68 -7.10
N PHE A 62 11.73 6.66 -7.87
CA PHE A 62 12.68 5.83 -8.63
C PHE A 62 13.14 6.45 -9.96
N SER A 63 12.48 7.50 -10.43
CA SER A 63 12.92 8.26 -11.62
C SER A 63 13.97 9.33 -11.30
N SER A 64 14.21 9.62 -10.02
CA SER A 64 15.21 10.60 -9.59
C SER A 64 16.64 10.08 -9.82
N GLN A 65 17.44 10.80 -10.62
CA GLN A 65 18.78 10.39 -11.03
C GLN A 65 19.90 10.80 -10.06
N ALA A 66 19.62 11.68 -9.10
CA ALA A 66 20.61 12.18 -8.15
C ALA A 66 20.07 12.14 -6.72
N ILE A 67 20.36 11.03 -6.03
CA ILE A 67 20.07 10.84 -4.61
C ILE A 67 21.41 10.86 -3.89
N ASP A 68 21.55 11.72 -2.88
CA ASP A 68 22.74 11.67 -2.03
C ASP A 68 22.72 10.45 -1.09
N GLU A 69 23.84 10.17 -0.44
CA GLU A 69 23.96 8.97 0.41
C GLU A 69 23.07 9.04 1.67
N SER A 70 22.77 10.24 2.18
CA SER A 70 21.95 10.43 3.38
C SER A 70 20.46 10.18 3.09
N ALA A 71 19.94 10.73 2.00
CA ALA A 71 18.59 10.51 1.50
C ALA A 71 18.40 9.06 1.09
N LYS A 72 19.43 8.42 0.51
CA LYS A 72 19.41 7.00 0.17
C LYS A 72 19.34 6.10 1.41
N LEU A 73 20.08 6.43 2.48
CA LEU A 73 20.02 5.70 3.74
C LEU A 73 18.63 5.83 4.39
N TYR A 74 18.05 7.03 4.35
CA TYR A 74 16.71 7.29 4.83
C TYR A 74 15.66 6.50 4.05
N LEU A 75 15.66 6.61 2.72
CA LEU A 75 14.77 5.88 1.82
C LEU A 75 14.89 4.36 2.03
N THR A 76 16.10 3.84 2.26
CA THR A 76 16.32 2.42 2.58
C THR A 76 15.63 2.01 3.88
N THR A 77 15.61 2.89 4.89
CA THR A 77 14.91 2.64 6.16
C THR A 77 13.41 2.61 5.93
N VAL A 78 12.87 3.63 5.25
CA VAL A 78 11.45 3.72 4.91
C VAL A 78 10.97 2.52 4.09
N ILE A 79 11.73 2.09 3.07
CA ILE A 79 11.39 0.91 2.26
C ILE A 79 11.26 -0.36 3.11
N LYS A 80 12.11 -0.54 4.13
CA LYS A 80 12.00 -1.70 5.03
C LYS A 80 10.72 -1.66 5.84
N GLU A 81 10.30 -0.49 6.31
CA GLU A 81 9.04 -0.32 7.04
C GLU A 81 7.84 -0.60 6.13
N ILE A 82 7.85 -0.03 4.92
CA ILE A 82 6.85 -0.29 3.89
C ILE A 82 6.74 -1.79 3.60
N GLN A 83 7.86 -2.51 3.45
CA GLN A 83 7.85 -3.96 3.22
C GLN A 83 7.22 -4.76 4.38
N LEU A 84 7.39 -4.32 5.61
CA LEU A 84 6.74 -4.94 6.77
C LEU A 84 5.23 -4.73 6.73
N ILE A 85 4.79 -3.52 6.38
CA ILE A 85 3.36 -3.18 6.25
C ILE A 85 2.73 -3.93 5.07
N ASP A 86 3.37 -3.95 3.90
CA ASP A 86 2.91 -4.69 2.71
C ASP A 86 2.71 -6.17 3.01
N LYS A 87 3.60 -6.77 3.82
CA LYS A 87 3.44 -8.15 4.28
C LYS A 87 2.21 -8.32 5.17
N ALA A 88 1.94 -7.38 6.06
CA ALA A 88 0.74 -7.40 6.90
C ALA A 88 -0.55 -7.29 6.05
N ILE A 89 -0.57 -6.36 5.10
CA ILE A 89 -1.67 -6.19 4.13
C ILE A 89 -1.90 -7.49 3.34
N THR A 90 -0.82 -8.09 2.83
CA THR A 90 -0.91 -9.35 2.06
C THR A 90 -1.55 -10.47 2.88
N ASN A 91 -1.19 -10.59 4.16
CA ASN A 91 -1.78 -11.59 5.05
C ASN A 91 -3.28 -11.35 5.25
N LEU A 92 -3.69 -10.08 5.47
CA LEU A 92 -5.11 -9.71 5.60
C LEU A 92 -5.90 -10.09 4.33
N ILE A 93 -5.38 -9.78 3.15
CA ILE A 93 -6.02 -10.11 1.88
C ILE A 93 -6.20 -11.64 1.73
N ILE A 94 -5.17 -12.43 2.11
CA ILE A 94 -5.25 -13.89 2.07
C ILE A 94 -6.32 -14.42 3.03
N GLU A 95 -6.34 -13.92 4.27
CA GLU A 95 -7.32 -14.32 5.29
C GLU A 95 -8.75 -14.04 4.84
N GLN A 96 -9.00 -12.86 4.28
CA GLN A 96 -10.32 -12.47 3.81
C GLN A 96 -10.77 -13.24 2.58
N ARG A 97 -9.88 -13.46 1.61
CA ARG A 97 -10.15 -14.33 0.47
C ARG A 97 -10.58 -15.72 0.93
N ASP A 98 -9.87 -16.29 1.90
CA ASP A 98 -10.14 -17.61 2.43
C ASP A 98 -11.47 -17.66 3.19
N GLN A 99 -11.82 -16.58 3.90
CA GLN A 99 -13.11 -16.42 4.57
C GLN A 99 -14.26 -16.33 3.56
N ALA A 100 -14.15 -15.47 2.54
CA ALA A 100 -15.14 -15.36 1.47
C ALA A 100 -15.35 -16.71 0.75
N ALA A 101 -14.27 -17.46 0.51
CA ALA A 101 -14.37 -18.80 -0.09
C ALA A 101 -15.11 -19.80 0.81
N LYS A 102 -14.97 -19.71 2.14
CA LYS A 102 -15.75 -20.53 3.08
C LYS A 102 -17.24 -20.15 3.03
N GLU A 103 -17.55 -18.86 3.06
CA GLU A 103 -18.93 -18.38 3.02
C GLU A 103 -19.65 -18.78 1.74
N LEU A 104 -18.98 -18.70 0.59
CA LEU A 104 -19.52 -19.17 -0.68
C LEU A 104 -19.86 -20.68 -0.67
N ARG A 105 -19.00 -21.50 -0.05
CA ARG A 105 -19.28 -22.93 0.13
C ARG A 105 -20.50 -23.16 1.03
N HIS A 106 -20.60 -22.42 2.14
CA HIS A 106 -21.77 -22.49 3.02
C HIS A 106 -23.07 -22.12 2.28
N LEU A 107 -23.06 -21.04 1.50
CA LEU A 107 -24.21 -20.63 0.70
C LEU A 107 -24.60 -21.68 -0.35
N ARG A 108 -23.60 -22.33 -0.97
CA ARG A 108 -23.87 -23.41 -1.92
C ARG A 108 -24.55 -24.60 -1.23
N HIS A 109 -24.04 -25.04 -0.09
CA HIS A 109 -24.64 -26.15 0.65
C HIS A 109 -26.06 -25.80 1.14
N ALA A 110 -26.28 -24.57 1.63
CA ALA A 110 -27.62 -24.11 2.01
C ALA A 110 -28.61 -24.19 0.83
N ARG A 111 -28.20 -23.74 -0.36
CA ARG A 111 -29.02 -23.84 -1.58
C ARG A 111 -29.28 -25.29 -2.01
N GLU A 112 -28.33 -26.19 -1.82
CA GLU A 112 -28.49 -27.63 -2.10
C GLU A 112 -29.49 -28.26 -1.12
N SER A 113 -29.40 -27.94 0.18
CA SER A 113 -30.36 -28.38 1.19
C SER A 113 -31.77 -27.84 0.95
N ASP A 114 -31.92 -26.55 0.62
CA ASP A 114 -33.22 -25.96 0.29
C ASP A 114 -33.90 -26.65 -0.90
N LYS A 115 -33.11 -27.08 -1.90
CA LYS A 115 -33.62 -27.87 -3.01
C LYS A 115 -34.08 -29.26 -2.58
N ALA A 116 -33.31 -29.93 -1.73
CA ALA A 116 -33.67 -31.26 -1.22
C ALA A 116 -34.98 -31.23 -0.43
N TYR A 117 -35.16 -30.28 0.47
CA TYR A 117 -36.39 -30.13 1.25
C TYR A 117 -37.62 -29.84 0.38
N ARG A 118 -37.48 -29.04 -0.69
CA ARG A 118 -38.58 -28.78 -1.62
C ARG A 118 -38.97 -30.01 -2.43
N ILE A 119 -37.99 -30.83 -2.84
CA ILE A 119 -38.24 -32.07 -3.58
C ILE A 119 -38.95 -33.11 -2.69
N GLU A 120 -38.58 -33.23 -1.41
CA GLU A 120 -39.27 -34.13 -0.49
C GLU A 120 -40.71 -33.68 -0.17
N ALA A 121 -40.95 -32.37 -0.08
CA ALA A 121 -42.30 -31.82 0.11
C ALA A 121 -43.22 -32.08 -1.10
N ASP A 122 -42.72 -31.90 -2.33
CA ASP A 122 -43.49 -32.16 -3.57
C ASP A 122 -43.76 -33.66 -3.81
N ASN A 123 -42.90 -34.56 -3.32
CA ASN A 123 -43.08 -36.01 -3.46
C ASN A 123 -43.95 -36.65 -2.35
N SER A 124 -44.46 -35.84 -1.42
CA SER A 124 -45.30 -36.28 -0.30
C SER A 124 -46.79 -35.98 -0.48
N GLU A 125 -47.20 -35.44 -1.64
CA GLU A 125 -48.60 -35.32 -2.11
C GLU A 125 -48.98 -36.46 -3.07
#